data_AF-A0A529NDH0-F1
#
_entry.id   AF-A0A529NDH0-F1
#
_cell.length_a   1.000
_cell.length_b   1.000
_cell.length_c   1.000
_cell.angle_alpha   90.00
_cell.angle_beta   90.00
_cell.angle_gamma   90.00
#
_symmetry.space_group_name_H-M   'P 1'
#
loop_
_entity.id
_entity.type
_entity.pdbx_description
1 polymer ?
#
loop_
_entity_poly.entity_id
_entity_poly.type
_entity_poly.pdbx_seq_one_letter_code
_entity_poly.pdbx_strand_id
1 'polypeptide(L)'
;DDGAIIDRWYSALLVADRTELSDLLADDVRMKLDDIGVVQTKEDFIASIDEWQGAVAGAAIRHRIEKSENGETTVLACYDFPNNDTLMRET
;
A
#
# COMPACT_ATOMS: atom_id res chain seq x y z
N ASP A 1 13.34 -4.99 12.56
CA ASP A 1 12.07 -5.13 13.30
C ASP A 1 10.95 -4.86 12.31
N ASP A 2 9.90 -5.67 12.36
CA ASP A 2 8.84 -5.66 11.35
C ASP A 2 8.08 -4.33 11.35
N GLY A 3 7.90 -3.70 12.52
CA GLY A 3 7.23 -2.41 12.63
C GLY A 3 7.91 -1.32 11.82
N ALA A 4 9.24 -1.23 11.90
CA ALA A 4 10.01 -0.25 11.13
C ALA A 4 9.93 -0.50 9.61
N ILE A 5 9.87 -1.76 9.17
CA ILE A 5 9.71 -2.11 7.75
C ILE A 5 8.32 -1.72 7.25
N ILE A 6 7.30 -1.97 8.05
CA ILE A 6 5.91 -1.66 7.74
C ILE A 6 5.68 -0.14 7.70
N ASP A 7 6.27 0.60 8.63
CA ASP A 7 6.23 2.07 8.63
C ASP A 7 6.87 2.64 7.36
N ARG A 8 8.02 2.09 6.94
CA ARG A 8 8.68 2.48 5.68
C ARG A 8 7.81 2.17 4.47
N TRP A 9 7.22 0.97 4.43
CA TRP A 9 6.31 0.55 3.36
C TRP A 9 5.15 1.53 3.16
N TYR A 10 4.42 1.85 4.22
CA TYR A 10 3.27 2.78 4.10
C TYR A 10 3.69 4.23 3.88
N SER A 11 4.82 4.65 4.41
CA SER A 11 5.38 5.98 4.13
C SER A 11 5.72 6.14 2.64
N ALA A 12 6.37 5.13 2.05
CA ALA A 12 6.70 5.11 0.63
C ALA A 12 5.45 5.03 -0.25
N LEU A 13 4.48 4.20 0.12
CA LEU A 13 3.22 4.06 -0.61
C LEU A 13 2.40 5.36 -0.61
N LEU A 14 2.41 6.12 0.49
CA LEU A 14 1.67 7.38 0.61
C LEU A 14 2.17 8.46 -0.37
N VAL A 15 3.45 8.43 -0.73
CA VAL A 15 4.07 9.42 -1.63
C VAL A 15 4.48 8.81 -2.97
N ALA A 16 4.06 7.57 -3.25
CA ALA A 16 4.41 6.83 -4.46
C ALA A 16 5.92 6.75 -4.73
N ASP A 17 6.73 6.56 -3.67
CA ASP A 17 8.20 6.44 -3.81
C ASP A 17 8.58 5.08 -4.42
N ARG A 18 8.73 5.07 -5.74
CA ARG A 18 9.12 3.88 -6.51
C ARG A 18 10.45 3.29 -6.06
N THR A 19 11.41 4.13 -5.66
CA THR A 19 12.75 3.67 -5.32
C THR A 19 12.71 2.92 -4.01
N GLU A 20 12.11 3.54 -2.99
CA GLU A 20 11.98 2.93 -1.67
C GLU A 20 11.09 1.67 -1.73
N LEU A 21 9.97 1.69 -2.46
CA LEU A 21 9.12 0.52 -2.65
C LEU A 21 9.87 -0.62 -3.36
N SER A 22 10.69 -0.31 -4.36
CA SER A 22 11.52 -1.31 -5.04
C SER A 22 12.59 -1.90 -4.12
N ASP A 23 13.21 -1.09 -3.27
CA ASP A 23 14.25 -1.53 -2.33
C ASP A 23 13.70 -2.40 -1.19
N LEU A 24 12.43 -2.20 -0.81
CA LEU A 24 11.74 -3.01 0.20
C LEU A 24 11.30 -4.39 -0.32
N LEU A 25 11.15 -4.53 -1.64
CA LEU A 25 10.62 -5.75 -2.26
C LEU A 25 11.75 -6.69 -2.74
N ALA A 26 11.65 -7.97 -2.40
CA ALA A 26 12.48 -9.01 -3.02
C ALA A 26 12.18 -9.12 -4.52
N ASP A 27 13.20 -9.47 -5.32
CA ASP A 27 13.07 -9.51 -6.78
C ASP A 27 12.04 -10.54 -7.29
N ASP A 28 11.84 -11.63 -6.54
CA ASP A 28 10.89 -12.70 -6.86
C ASP A 28 9.55 -12.61 -6.11
N VAL A 29 9.27 -11.47 -5.45
CA VAL A 29 8.04 -11.26 -4.70
C VAL A 29 6.80 -11.47 -5.58
N ARG A 30 5.78 -12.09 -4.99
CA ARG A 30 4.46 -12.28 -5.58
C ARG A 30 3.45 -11.50 -4.77
N MET A 31 2.91 -10.45 -5.36
CA MET A 31 1.90 -9.62 -4.70
C MET A 31 0.52 -10.11 -5.13
N LYS A 32 -0.31 -10.52 -4.17
CA LYS A 32 -1.65 -11.04 -4.41
C LYS A 32 -2.69 -10.06 -3.90
N LEU A 33 -3.61 -9.68 -4.79
CA LEU A 33 -4.80 -8.90 -4.48
C LEU A 33 -5.99 -9.87 -4.52
N ASP A 34 -6.27 -10.48 -3.36
CA ASP A 34 -7.25 -11.55 -3.23
C ASP A 34 -8.68 -11.12 -3.57
N ASP A 35 -9.01 -9.85 -3.32
CA ASP A 35 -10.31 -9.24 -3.58
C ASP A 35 -10.67 -9.18 -5.07
N ILE A 36 -9.66 -8.99 -5.93
CA ILE A 36 -9.82 -8.93 -7.39
C ILE A 36 -9.16 -10.10 -8.13
N GLY A 37 -8.59 -11.06 -7.41
CA GLY A 37 -7.99 -12.28 -7.98
C GLY A 37 -6.72 -12.05 -8.80
N VAL A 38 -5.99 -10.96 -8.55
CA VAL A 38 -4.78 -10.59 -9.30
C VAL A 38 -3.54 -11.06 -8.55
N VAL A 39 -2.56 -11.59 -9.29
CA VAL A 39 -1.20 -11.83 -8.79
C VAL A 39 -0.24 -11.09 -9.73
N GLN A 40 0.60 -10.24 -9.17
CA GLN A 40 1.51 -9.39 -9.92
C GLN A 40 2.96 -9.54 -9.42
N THR A 41 3.90 -9.28 -10.32
CA THR A 41 5.34 -9.27 -10.01
C THR A 41 5.77 -7.94 -9.40
N LYS A 42 7.01 -7.87 -8.89
CA LYS A 42 7.64 -6.60 -8.49
C LYS A 42 7.57 -5.56 -9.60
N GLU A 43 7.91 -5.95 -10.83
CA GLU A 43 7.97 -5.04 -11.98
C GLU A 43 6.57 -4.47 -12.30
N ASP A 44 5.55 -5.33 -12.31
CA ASP A 44 4.16 -4.92 -12.55
C ASP A 44 3.66 -3.96 -11.46
N PHE A 45 3.94 -4.27 -10.19
CA PHE A 45 3.60 -3.39 -9.07
C PHE A 45 4.27 -2.04 -9.18
N ILE A 46 5.59 -2.00 -9.35
CA ILE A 46 6.34 -0.74 -9.46
C ILE A 46 5.89 0.06 -10.68
N ALA A 47 5.52 -0.57 -11.79
CA ALA A 47 4.94 0.11 -12.95
C ALA A 47 3.59 0.77 -12.63
N SER A 48 2.74 0.12 -11.82
CA SER A 48 1.45 0.70 -11.39
C SER A 48 1.56 1.87 -10.42
N ILE A 49 2.73 2.10 -9.82
CA ILE A 49 2.93 3.20 -8.85
C ILE A 49 2.74 4.59 -9.48
N ASP A 50 3.00 4.74 -10.79
CA ASP A 50 2.78 6.03 -11.47
C ASP A 50 1.28 6.40 -11.50
N GLU A 51 0.42 5.42 -11.76
CA GLU A 51 -1.03 5.60 -11.74
C GLU A 51 -1.53 5.84 -10.31
N TRP A 52 -0.94 5.12 -9.35
CA TRP A 52 -1.23 5.27 -7.92
C TRP A 52 -0.91 6.66 -7.39
N GLN A 53 0.17 7.32 -7.85
CA GLN A 53 0.57 8.66 -7.40
C GLN A 53 -0.56 9.68 -7.48
N GLY A 54 -1.38 9.62 -8.54
CA GLY A 54 -2.54 10.51 -8.68
C GLY A 54 -3.62 10.24 -7.64
N ALA A 55 -3.82 8.97 -7.26
CA ALA A 55 -4.84 8.56 -6.29
C ALA A 55 -4.47 8.94 -4.85
N VAL A 56 -3.19 8.84 -4.46
CA VAL A 56 -2.73 9.15 -3.09
C VAL A 56 -2.48 10.63 -2.82
N ALA A 57 -2.58 11.49 -3.82
CA ALA A 57 -2.41 12.92 -3.63
C ALA A 57 -3.40 13.48 -2.58
N GLY A 58 -2.88 13.85 -1.41
CA GLY A 58 -3.69 14.33 -0.29
C GLY A 58 -4.39 13.25 0.53
N ALA A 59 -4.08 11.97 0.29
CA ALA A 59 -4.59 10.86 1.09
C ALA A 59 -3.89 10.77 2.46
N ALA A 60 -4.43 9.95 3.34
CA ALA A 60 -3.75 9.44 4.51
C ALA A 60 -3.83 7.92 4.53
N ILE A 61 -2.76 7.27 5.00
CA ILE A 61 -2.74 5.84 5.26
C ILE A 61 -2.44 5.64 6.74
N ARG A 62 -3.36 4.98 7.44
CA ARG A 62 -3.19 4.58 8.84
C ARG A 62 -3.05 3.08 8.88
N HIS A 63 -2.07 2.55 9.61
CA HIS A 63 -1.85 1.11 9.70
C HIS A 63 -1.58 0.66 11.13
N ARG A 64 -1.84 -0.62 11.39
CA ARG A 64 -1.44 -1.29 12.63
C ARG A 64 -1.13 -2.75 12.35
N ILE A 65 -0.11 -3.28 13.00
CA ILE A 65 0.14 -4.73 13.01
C ILE A 65 -0.98 -5.40 13.80
N GLU A 66 -1.66 -6.37 13.19
CA GLU A 66 -2.67 -7.17 13.88
C GLU A 66 -2.04 -8.41 14.52
N LYS A 67 -1.10 -9.04 13.81
CA LYS A 67 -0.41 -10.24 14.27
C LYS A 67 0.93 -10.41 13.58
N SER A 68 1.90 -10.95 14.28
CA SER A 68 3.17 -11.43 13.73
C SER A 68 3.45 -12.84 14.26
N GLU A 69 3.48 -13.83 13.39
CA GLU A 69 3.76 -15.22 13.76
C GLU A 69 4.36 -15.99 12.58
N ASN A 70 5.16 -17.02 12.87
CA ASN A 70 5.72 -17.91 11.84
C ASN A 70 6.47 -17.20 10.69
N GLY A 71 7.04 -16.02 10.95
CA GLY A 71 7.71 -15.20 9.92
C GLY A 71 6.78 -14.42 9.00
N GLU A 72 5.47 -14.42 9.28
CA GLU A 72 4.46 -13.62 8.60
C GLU A 72 3.98 -12.51 9.53
N THR A 73 3.82 -11.30 8.97
CA THR A 73 3.21 -10.17 9.67
C THR A 73 1.95 -9.72 8.92
N THR A 74 0.81 -9.77 9.60
CA THR A 74 -0.48 -9.29 9.11
C THR A 74 -0.69 -7.84 9.57
N VAL A 75 -1.00 -6.96 8.61
CA VAL A 75 -1.21 -5.54 8.86
C VAL A 75 -2.60 -5.14 8.39
N LEU A 76 -3.33 -4.43 9.26
CA LEU A 76 -4.56 -3.76 8.89
C LEU A 76 -4.23 -2.32 8.49
N ALA A 77 -4.59 -1.94 7.27
CA ALA A 77 -4.44 -0.58 6.76
C ALA A 77 -5.78 0.04 6.42
N CYS A 78 -5.95 1.31 6.79
CA CYS A 78 -7.06 2.16 6.43
C CYS A 78 -6.56 3.24 5.48
N TYR A 79 -7.06 3.22 4.24
CA TYR A 79 -6.80 4.23 3.23
C TYR A 79 -7.90 5.29 3.29
N ASP A 80 -7.50 6.55 3.34
CA ASP A 80 -8.36 7.70 3.50
C ASP A 80 -8.08 8.67 2.34
N PHE A 81 -8.86 8.58 1.26
CA PHE A 81 -8.64 9.34 0.03
C PHE A 81 -9.56 10.57 -0.02
N PRO A 82 -9.04 11.76 -0.38
CA PRO A 82 -9.83 13.00 -0.35
C PRO A 82 -11.01 13.00 -1.33
N ASN A 83 -10.93 12.24 -2.42
CA ASN A 83 -11.99 12.18 -3.44
C ASN A 83 -13.04 11.09 -3.17
N ASN A 84 -12.96 10.35 -2.06
CA ASN A 84 -13.98 9.38 -1.66
C ASN A 84 -15.06 9.98 -0.73
N ASP A 85 -14.88 11.24 -0.32
CA ASP A 85 -15.95 12.04 0.27
C ASP A 85 -16.93 12.49 -0.83
N THR A 86 -17.72 11.55 -1.37
CA THR A 86 -19.00 11.92 -1.96
C THR A 86 -19.87 12.50 -0.84
N LEU A 87 -19.78 13.81 -0.63
CA LEU A 87 -20.75 14.58 0.14
C LEU A 87 -22.11 14.39 -0.53
N MET A 88 -22.90 13.41 -0.07
CA MET A 88 -24.33 13.37 -0.32
C MET A 88 -24.93 14.63 0.33
N ARG A 89 -25.13 15.67 -0.49
CA ARG A 89 -25.92 16.83 -0.10
C ARG A 89 -27.39 16.47 -0.27
N GLU A 90 -28.05 16.07 0.82
CA GLU A 90 -29.50 16.13 0.88
C GLU A 90 -29.93 17.61 0.92
N THR A 91 -30.88 18.00 0.07
CA THR A 91 -31.53 19.32 0.06
C THR A 91 -32.98 19.15 0.49
#